data_AF-A0A2K5LNQ8-F1
#
_entry.id   AF-A0A2K5LNQ8-F1
#
_cell.length_a   1.000
_cell.length_b   1.000
_cell.length_c   1.000
_cell.angle_alpha   90.00
_cell.angle_beta   90.00
_cell.angle_gamma   90.00
#
_symmetry.space_group_name_H-M   'P 1'
#
loop_
_entity.id
_entity.type
_entity.pdbx_description
1 polymer ?
#
loop_
_entity_poly.entity_id
_entity_poly.type
_entity_poly.pdbx_seq_one_letter_code
_entity_poly.pdbx_strand_id
1 'polypeptide(L)'
;MSGVWEPELNGTDAKLVRKVARGKKITVTFNINNSIPPTFDYEEEPSQGQKVEEPELTSTPHFVVEVIKNDGKKALVLDCHYLEDEVGQEESTSEFECKDTNYTLKTDSLDWALYNHLMDFLADRGVDNTFAGKLVELSTAPEHQAYITFLEDLKSFVKSQ
;
A
#
# COMPACT_ATOMS: atom_id res chain seq x y z
N MET A 1 -15.59 -0.31 -22.14
CA MET A 1 -15.23 -1.42 -21.24
C MET A 1 -13.99 -0.99 -20.46
N SER A 2 -14.18 -0.63 -19.20
CA SER A 2 -13.12 -0.26 -18.27
C SER A 2 -12.31 -1.52 -17.92
N GLY A 3 -10.99 -1.48 -18.11
CA GLY A 3 -10.11 -2.66 -18.04
C GLY A 3 -10.11 -3.33 -16.67
N VAL A 4 -9.86 -4.65 -16.66
CA VAL A 4 -9.58 -5.47 -15.49
C VAL A 4 -8.18 -5.13 -14.97
N TRP A 5 -7.95 -5.23 -13.65
CA TRP A 5 -6.62 -5.11 -13.05
C TRP A 5 -5.84 -6.41 -13.28
N GLU A 6 -4.64 -6.30 -13.85
CA GLU A 6 -3.71 -7.41 -14.09
C GLU A 6 -2.65 -7.41 -12.97
N PRO A 7 -2.67 -8.38 -12.02
CA PRO A 7 -1.66 -8.48 -10.98
C PRO A 7 -0.37 -9.13 -11.50
N GLU A 8 0.77 -8.54 -11.12
CA GLU A 8 2.12 -9.03 -11.32
C GLU A 8 2.78 -9.10 -9.94
N LEU A 9 3.21 -10.29 -9.51
CA LEU A 9 3.88 -10.51 -8.22
C LEU A 9 5.34 -10.90 -8.47
N ASN A 10 6.27 -10.26 -7.76
CA ASN A 10 7.70 -10.56 -7.80
C ASN A 10 8.29 -10.53 -6.39
N GLY A 11 8.30 -11.69 -5.73
CA GLY A 11 8.67 -11.77 -4.32
C GLY A 11 7.69 -10.95 -3.47
N THR A 12 8.21 -9.94 -2.78
CA THR A 12 7.40 -9.04 -1.94
C THR A 12 6.88 -7.81 -2.69
N ASP A 13 7.36 -7.58 -3.92
CA ASP A 13 6.86 -6.51 -4.79
C ASP A 13 5.62 -6.97 -5.56
N ALA A 14 4.56 -6.17 -5.48
CA ALA A 14 3.32 -6.43 -6.18
C ALA A 14 2.95 -5.22 -7.05
N LYS A 15 2.41 -5.52 -8.23
CA LYS A 15 2.09 -4.51 -9.24
C LYS A 15 0.75 -4.81 -9.90
N LEU A 16 -0.16 -3.86 -9.85
CA LEU A 16 -1.47 -3.92 -10.48
C LEU A 16 -1.47 -3.02 -11.71
N VAL A 17 -1.64 -3.60 -12.88
CA VAL A 17 -1.68 -2.86 -14.14
C VAL A 17 -3.11 -2.78 -14.65
N ARG A 18 -3.54 -1.56 -15.00
CA ARG A 18 -4.82 -1.33 -15.66
C ARG A 18 -4.63 -0.52 -16.93
N LYS A 19 -5.10 -1.07 -18.05
CA LYS A 19 -5.20 -0.36 -19.32
C LYS A 19 -6.55 0.35 -19.39
N VAL A 20 -6.53 1.67 -19.56
CA VAL A 20 -7.72 2.50 -19.68
C VAL A 20 -7.93 2.88 -21.15
N ALA A 21 -9.18 3.12 -21.53
CA ALA A 21 -9.54 3.51 -22.89
C ALA A 21 -8.69 4.70 -23.39
N ARG A 22 -8.41 4.70 -24.70
CA ARG A 22 -7.54 5.67 -25.41
C ARG A 22 -6.04 5.54 -25.13
N GLY A 23 -5.53 4.41 -24.65
CA GLY A 23 -4.07 4.18 -24.55
C GLY A 23 -3.41 4.73 -23.28
N LYS A 24 -4.21 5.08 -22.27
CA LYS A 24 -3.71 5.45 -20.95
C LYS A 24 -3.43 4.18 -20.15
N LYS A 25 -2.32 4.15 -19.43
CA LYS A 25 -1.94 3.05 -18.54
C LYS A 25 -1.85 3.56 -17.11
N ILE A 26 -2.32 2.73 -16.19
CA ILE A 26 -2.24 2.97 -14.76
C ILE A 26 -1.53 1.77 -14.16
N THR A 27 -0.55 2.07 -13.32
CA THR A 27 0.20 1.07 -12.57
C THR A 27 0.07 1.44 -11.10
N VAL A 28 -0.33 0.50 -10.27
CA VAL A 28 -0.23 0.63 -8.82
C VAL A 28 0.83 -0.35 -8.35
N THR A 29 1.83 0.12 -7.62
CA THR A 29 2.90 -0.71 -7.09
C THR A 29 2.90 -0.63 -5.57
N PHE A 30 3.02 -1.77 -4.89
CA PHE A 30 3.10 -1.85 -3.44
C PHE A 30 4.06 -2.96 -3.04
N ASN A 31 4.60 -2.89 -1.84
CA ASN A 31 5.44 -3.94 -1.26
C ASN A 31 4.79 -4.44 0.04
N ILE A 32 4.82 -5.76 0.25
CA ILE A 32 4.22 -6.36 1.45
C ILE A 32 5.15 -6.27 2.68
N ASN A 33 6.45 -6.05 2.51
CA ASN A 33 7.38 -5.86 3.64
C ASN A 33 6.98 -4.65 4.48
N ASN A 34 7.07 -4.80 5.81
CA ASN A 34 6.75 -3.74 6.79
C ASN A 34 5.37 -3.11 6.56
N SER A 35 4.43 -3.88 6.01
CA SER A 35 3.09 -3.37 5.67
C SER A 35 2.07 -3.54 6.80
N ILE A 36 2.41 -4.27 7.87
CA ILE A 36 1.57 -4.41 9.04
C ILE A 36 1.91 -3.27 10.00
N PRO A 37 0.98 -2.34 10.27
CA PRO A 37 1.22 -1.25 11.21
C PRO A 37 1.40 -1.81 12.63
N PRO A 38 2.22 -1.17 13.47
CA PRO A 38 2.37 -1.59 14.86
C PRO A 38 1.01 -1.46 15.57
N THR A 39 0.43 -2.58 15.99
CA THR A 39 -0.73 -2.57 16.88
C THR A 39 -0.27 -2.06 18.24
N PHE A 40 -0.62 -0.82 18.59
CA PHE A 40 -0.45 -0.25 19.93
C PHE A 40 -1.48 -0.85 20.91
N ASP A 41 -1.51 -2.18 21.05
CA ASP A 41 -2.21 -2.86 22.13
C ASP A 41 -1.25 -3.02 23.31
N TYR A 42 -0.86 -1.89 23.92
CA TYR A 42 -0.36 -1.94 25.29
C TYR A 42 -1.57 -2.10 26.22
N GLU A 43 -1.66 -3.28 26.84
CA GLU A 43 -2.33 -3.48 28.14
C GLU A 43 -3.87 -3.54 28.15
N GLU A 44 -4.46 -4.61 27.63
CA GLU A 44 -5.56 -5.25 28.37
C GLU A 44 -5.10 -6.64 28.81
N GLU A 45 -4.73 -6.76 30.09
CA GLU A 45 -4.60 -8.06 30.75
C GLU A 45 -5.86 -8.88 30.43
N PRO A 46 -5.75 -10.11 29.89
CA PRO A 46 -6.92 -10.88 29.54
C PRO A 46 -7.71 -11.17 30.80
N SER A 47 -8.86 -10.50 30.95
CA SER A 47 -9.86 -10.84 31.95
C SER A 47 -10.22 -12.32 31.76
N GLN A 48 -9.97 -13.13 32.78
CA GLN A 48 -10.13 -14.59 32.74
C GLN A 48 -11.51 -14.98 32.18
N GLY A 49 -11.53 -15.47 30.93
CA GLY A 49 -12.71 -16.10 30.34
C GLY A 49 -13.13 -15.63 28.95
N GLN A 50 -12.57 -14.53 28.41
CA GLN A 50 -12.80 -14.19 27.00
C GLN A 50 -11.83 -14.96 26.10
N LYS A 51 -12.41 -15.64 25.11
CA LYS A 51 -11.68 -16.25 23.99
C LYS A 51 -10.90 -15.10 23.35
N VAL A 52 -9.58 -15.10 23.47
CA VAL A 52 -8.70 -14.16 22.77
C VAL A 52 -8.98 -14.37 21.28
N GLU A 53 -9.75 -13.49 20.67
CA GLU A 53 -9.77 -13.38 19.21
C GLU A 53 -8.37 -12.90 18.85
N GLU A 54 -7.65 -13.71 18.07
CA GLU A 54 -6.37 -13.29 17.52
C GLU A 54 -6.63 -11.97 16.77
N PRO A 55 -5.88 -10.89 17.07
CA PRO A 55 -6.06 -9.64 16.34
C PRO A 55 -5.90 -9.94 14.85
N GLU A 56 -6.88 -9.55 14.05
CA GLU A 56 -6.80 -9.70 12.60
C GLU A 56 -5.64 -8.81 12.11
N LEU A 57 -4.48 -9.43 11.89
CA LEU A 57 -3.30 -8.76 11.36
C LEU A 57 -3.58 -8.35 9.90
N THR A 58 -3.96 -7.10 9.70
CA THR A 58 -4.20 -6.53 8.37
C THR A 58 -2.95 -5.84 7.85
N SER A 59 -2.60 -6.14 6.59
CA SER A 59 -1.52 -5.46 5.88
C SER A 59 -2.06 -4.21 5.17
N THR A 60 -1.56 -3.03 5.54
CA THR A 60 -1.87 -1.73 4.93
C THR A 60 -0.63 -1.13 4.25
N PRO A 61 -0.18 -1.69 3.12
CA PRO A 61 1.07 -1.28 2.50
C PRO A 61 0.97 0.12 1.88
N HIS A 62 2.08 0.85 1.92
CA HIS A 62 2.25 2.03 1.06
C HIS A 62 2.16 1.63 -0.41
N PHE A 63 1.50 2.45 -1.22
CA PHE A 63 1.34 2.17 -2.64
C PHE A 63 1.55 3.40 -3.50
N VAL A 64 2.19 3.19 -4.64
CA VAL A 64 2.51 4.23 -5.61
C VAL A 64 1.64 4.07 -6.84
N VAL A 65 0.92 5.12 -7.20
CA VAL A 65 0.09 5.18 -8.40
C VAL A 65 0.83 5.93 -9.50
N GLU A 66 1.15 5.24 -10.58
CA GLU A 66 1.73 5.81 -11.78
C GLU A 66 0.67 5.89 -12.88
N VAL A 67 0.47 7.08 -13.44
CA VAL A 67 -0.45 7.33 -14.57
C VAL A 67 0.33 7.84 -15.78
N ILE A 68 0.39 7.01 -16.82
CA ILE A 68 1.06 7.32 -18.10
C ILE A 68 0.01 7.76 -19.12
N LYS A 69 0.20 8.96 -19.70
CA LYS A 69 -0.60 9.46 -20.83
C LYS A 69 -0.05 8.94 -22.16
N ASN A 70 -0.88 8.96 -23.20
CA ASN A 70 -0.66 8.35 -24.52
C ASN A 70 0.69 8.64 -25.20
N ASP A 71 1.31 9.80 -24.93
CA ASP A 71 2.60 10.16 -25.52
C ASP A 71 3.77 9.42 -24.85
N GLY A 72 3.55 8.74 -23.71
CA GLY A 72 4.54 7.94 -22.99
C GLY A 72 5.70 8.73 -22.36
N LYS A 73 5.85 10.02 -22.70
CA LYS A 73 7.01 10.85 -22.31
C LYS A 73 7.03 11.28 -20.84
N LYS A 74 5.87 11.33 -20.18
CA LYS A 74 5.74 11.78 -18.79
C LYS A 74 4.70 10.93 -18.06
N ALA A 75 5.04 10.55 -16.84
CA ALA A 75 4.15 9.90 -15.90
C ALA A 75 3.80 10.88 -14.77
N LEU A 76 2.56 10.83 -14.30
CA LEU A 76 2.19 11.41 -13.00
C LEU A 76 2.34 10.29 -11.98
N VAL A 77 3.15 10.53 -10.94
CA VAL A 77 3.38 9.59 -9.84
C VAL A 77 2.75 10.17 -8.60
N LEU A 78 1.86 9.42 -7.97
CA LEU A 78 1.23 9.77 -6.69
C LEU A 78 1.64 8.71 -5.68
N ASP A 79 2.21 9.16 -4.57
CA ASP A 79 2.60 8.30 -3.46
C ASP A 79 1.48 8.32 -2.41
N CYS A 80 0.89 7.16 -2.13
CA CYS A 80 -0.33 7.03 -1.34
C CYS A 80 -0.08 6.21 -0.08
N HIS A 81 -0.59 6.73 1.03
CA HIS A 81 -0.43 6.17 2.37
C HIS A 81 -1.81 5.99 2.99
N TYR A 82 -1.99 4.90 3.74
CA TYR A 82 -3.14 4.78 4.63
C TYR A 82 -2.90 5.68 5.85
N LEU A 83 -3.92 6.43 6.25
CA LEU A 83 -3.86 7.20 7.48
C LEU A 83 -4.02 6.23 8.65
N GLU A 84 -3.05 6.23 9.57
CA GLU A 84 -3.23 5.62 10.88
C GLU A 84 -4.16 6.54 11.69
N ASP A 85 -5.23 5.99 12.27
CA ASP A 85 -6.13 6.77 13.12
C ASP A 85 -5.31 7.41 14.25
N GLU A 86 -5.32 8.74 14.27
CA GLU A 86 -4.51 9.57 15.17
C GLU A 86 -4.86 9.30 16.65
N VAL A 87 -4.16 8.36 17.27
CA VAL A 87 -3.94 8.37 18.72
C VAL A 87 -2.45 8.27 18.99
N GLY A 88 -1.76 9.37 18.70
CA GLY A 88 -0.47 9.69 19.29
C GLY A 88 0.72 8.89 18.77
N GLN A 89 1.20 9.20 17.56
CA GLN A 89 2.63 9.16 17.34
C GLN A 89 3.09 10.25 16.38
N GLU A 90 4.23 10.79 16.78
CA GLU A 90 4.89 12.01 16.36
C GLU A 90 5.73 11.70 15.11
N GLU A 91 5.58 12.51 14.06
CA GLU A 91 6.48 12.59 12.90
C GLU A 91 6.83 11.27 12.19
N SER A 92 5.93 10.74 11.35
CA SER A 92 6.33 9.87 10.24
C SER A 92 6.84 10.73 9.06
N THR A 93 8.03 11.30 9.22
CA THR A 93 8.77 11.84 8.08
C THR A 93 9.33 10.64 7.29
N SER A 94 8.54 10.09 6.36
CA SER A 94 9.04 9.09 5.43
C SER A 94 9.97 9.76 4.41
N GLU A 95 11.26 9.83 4.75
CA GLU A 95 12.32 10.16 3.80
C GLU A 95 12.54 8.96 2.86
N PHE A 96 11.85 8.96 1.71
CA PHE A 96 12.22 8.08 0.60
C PHE A 96 12.95 8.88 -0.49
N GLU A 97 14.13 8.38 -0.85
CA GLU A 97 15.05 8.91 -1.85
C GLU A 97 14.41 8.93 -3.25
N CYS A 98 13.77 10.06 -3.57
CA CYS A 98 13.28 10.35 -4.91
C CYS A 98 14.48 10.72 -5.80
N LYS A 99 14.52 10.21 -7.04
CA LYS A 99 15.52 10.67 -8.02
C LYS A 99 15.53 12.20 -8.06
N ASP A 100 16.64 12.78 -7.63
CA ASP A 100 16.93 14.19 -7.27
C ASP A 100 16.62 15.28 -8.34
N THR A 101 15.97 14.93 -9.44
CA THR A 101 15.79 15.78 -10.62
C THR A 101 14.34 16.17 -10.92
N ASN A 102 13.36 15.60 -10.22
CA ASN A 102 11.94 15.91 -10.42
C ASN A 102 11.35 16.63 -9.20
N TYR A 103 10.44 17.57 -9.44
CA TYR A 103 9.73 18.28 -8.38
C TYR A 103 8.69 17.37 -7.73
N THR A 104 8.85 17.14 -6.43
CA THR A 104 7.89 16.41 -5.58
C THR A 104 7.12 17.41 -4.73
N LEU A 105 5.80 17.28 -4.71
CA LEU A 105 4.91 18.16 -3.98
C LEU A 105 4.24 17.39 -2.85
N LYS A 106 4.44 17.83 -1.61
CA LYS A 106 3.71 17.31 -0.44
C LYS A 106 2.26 17.77 -0.50
N THR A 107 1.32 16.86 -0.24
CA THR A 107 -0.12 17.13 -0.30
C THR A 107 -0.59 18.10 0.79
N ASP A 108 0.11 18.19 1.91
CA ASP A 108 -0.25 19.08 3.03
C ASP A 108 -0.13 20.57 2.67
N SER A 109 0.65 20.87 1.62
CA SER A 109 0.80 22.22 1.08
C SER A 109 -0.18 22.53 -0.05
N LEU A 110 -1.04 21.58 -0.43
CA LEU A 110 -2.05 21.77 -1.46
C LEU A 110 -3.29 22.47 -0.91
N ASP A 111 -3.86 23.33 -1.76
CA ASP A 111 -5.23 23.78 -1.57
C ASP A 111 -6.21 22.58 -1.64
N TRP A 112 -7.26 22.64 -0.81
CA TRP A 112 -8.26 21.59 -0.67
C TRP A 112 -8.98 21.26 -1.99
N ALA A 113 -9.21 22.26 -2.86
CA ALA A 113 -9.90 22.03 -4.12
C ALA A 113 -8.99 21.25 -5.10
N LEU A 114 -7.69 21.56 -5.13
CA LEU A 114 -6.73 20.81 -5.92
C LEU A 114 -6.57 19.37 -5.41
N TYR A 115 -6.57 19.15 -4.09
CA TYR A 115 -6.58 17.81 -3.50
C TYR A 115 -7.81 17.01 -3.94
N ASN A 116 -9.01 17.59 -3.85
CA ASN A 116 -10.24 16.94 -4.28
C ASN A 116 -10.20 16.57 -5.77
N HIS A 117 -9.68 17.46 -6.63
CA HIS A 117 -9.52 17.15 -8.05
C HIS A 117 -8.53 16.02 -8.34
N LEU A 118 -7.48 15.85 -7.52
CA LEU A 118 -6.57 14.71 -7.62
C LEU A 118 -7.26 13.41 -7.20
N MET A 119 -8.07 13.44 -6.15
CA MET A 119 -8.86 12.28 -5.71
C MET A 119 -9.90 11.87 -6.73
N ASP A 120 -10.66 12.82 -7.29
CA ASP A 120 -11.59 12.55 -8.39
C ASP A 120 -10.86 11.96 -9.61
N PHE A 121 -9.67 12.46 -9.92
CA PHE A 121 -8.85 11.96 -11.02
C PHE A 121 -8.42 10.50 -10.85
N LEU A 122 -8.10 10.09 -9.61
CA LEU A 122 -7.79 8.71 -9.22
C LEU A 122 -9.05 7.84 -9.25
N ALA A 123 -10.17 8.33 -8.73
CA ALA A 123 -11.44 7.61 -8.69
C ALA A 123 -12.00 7.33 -10.10
N ASP A 124 -11.93 8.29 -11.02
CA ASP A 124 -12.27 8.13 -12.45
C ASP A 124 -11.49 6.99 -13.12
N ARG A 125 -10.37 6.62 -12.51
CA ARG A 125 -9.43 5.60 -12.96
C ARG A 125 -9.55 4.29 -12.19
N GLY A 126 -10.46 4.24 -11.23
CA GLY A 126 -10.74 3.12 -10.33
C GLY A 126 -9.68 2.90 -9.26
N VAL A 127 -8.97 3.95 -8.88
CA VAL A 127 -8.21 4.03 -7.63
C VAL A 127 -9.04 4.89 -6.68
N ASP A 128 -9.98 4.25 -5.98
CA ASP A 128 -10.90 4.88 -5.02
C ASP A 128 -10.82 4.14 -3.67
N ASN A 129 -11.66 4.53 -2.71
CA ASN A 129 -11.69 3.87 -1.39
C ASN A 129 -12.06 2.38 -1.47
N THR A 130 -12.83 1.97 -2.49
CA THR A 130 -13.15 0.54 -2.71
C THR A 130 -11.92 -0.22 -3.18
N PHE A 131 -11.11 0.39 -4.05
CA PHE A 131 -9.81 -0.15 -4.44
C PHE A 131 -8.86 -0.24 -3.24
N ALA A 132 -8.79 0.81 -2.41
CA ALA A 132 -7.94 0.82 -1.22
C ALA A 132 -8.30 -0.31 -0.24
N GLY A 133 -9.58 -0.56 0.01
CA GLY A 133 -10.01 -1.70 0.85
C GLY A 133 -9.63 -3.06 0.25
N LYS A 134 -9.82 -3.23 -1.07
CA LYS A 134 -9.41 -4.46 -1.77
C LYS A 134 -7.91 -4.67 -1.80
N LEU A 135 -7.13 -3.59 -1.80
CA LEU A 135 -5.68 -3.66 -1.77
C LEU A 135 -5.18 -4.22 -0.43
N VAL A 136 -5.81 -3.83 0.69
CA VAL A 136 -5.54 -4.39 2.03
C VAL A 136 -5.83 -5.89 2.06
N GLU A 137 -6.98 -6.32 1.53
CA GLU A 137 -7.29 -7.75 1.43
C GLU A 137 -6.27 -8.49 0.55
N LEU A 138 -5.86 -7.89 -0.57
CA LEU A 138 -4.91 -8.47 -1.51
C LEU A 138 -3.49 -8.55 -0.95
N SER A 139 -3.07 -7.64 -0.07
CA SER A 139 -1.74 -7.64 0.54
C SER A 139 -1.65 -8.53 1.78
N THR A 140 -2.75 -8.66 2.54
CA THR A 140 -2.77 -9.40 3.81
C THR A 140 -2.46 -10.88 3.62
N ALA A 141 -3.09 -11.56 2.67
CA ALA A 141 -2.87 -13.00 2.47
C ALA A 141 -1.43 -13.33 1.99
N PRO A 142 -0.85 -12.63 0.99
CA PRO A 142 0.55 -12.81 0.61
C PRO A 142 1.54 -12.50 1.73
N GLU A 143 1.28 -11.48 2.56
CA GLU A 143 2.15 -11.13 3.68
C GLU A 143 2.21 -12.25 4.72
N HIS A 144 1.04 -12.78 5.11
CA HIS A 144 0.97 -13.91 6.02
C HIS A 144 1.69 -15.14 5.46
N GLN A 145 1.53 -15.42 4.16
CA GLN A 145 2.22 -16.52 3.51
C GLN A 145 3.74 -16.34 3.49
N ALA A 146 4.22 -15.12 3.20
CA ALA A 146 5.64 -14.79 3.20
C ALA A 146 6.25 -14.94 4.60
N TYR A 147 5.52 -14.54 5.65
CA TYR A 147 5.94 -14.72 7.04
C TYR A 147 6.10 -16.20 7.41
N ILE A 148 5.16 -17.07 7.03
CA ILE A 148 5.27 -18.51 7.27
C ILE A 148 6.52 -19.07 6.58
N THR A 149 6.72 -18.74 5.30
CA THR A 149 7.90 -19.20 4.54
C THR A 149 9.21 -18.72 5.19
N PHE A 150 9.25 -17.47 5.66
CA PHE A 150 10.39 -16.94 6.41
C PHE A 150 10.70 -17.76 7.67
N LEU A 151 9.67 -18.13 8.47
CA LEU A 151 9.86 -18.95 9.66
C LEU A 151 10.38 -20.36 9.34
N GLU A 152 9.91 -20.97 8.25
CA GLU A 152 10.38 -22.28 7.80
C GLU A 152 11.86 -22.22 7.39
N ASP A 153 12.24 -21.19 6.63
CA ASP A 153 13.61 -20.96 6.20
C ASP A 153 14.53 -20.66 7.38
N LEU A 154 14.09 -19.82 8.32
CA LEU A 154 14.83 -19.50 9.54
C LEU A 154 15.05 -20.75 10.39
N LYS A 155 14.01 -21.58 10.56
CA LYS A 155 14.11 -22.85 11.28
C LYS A 155 15.09 -23.81 10.61
N SER A 156 15.08 -23.89 9.28
CA SER A 156 16.02 -24.69 8.51
C SER A 156 17.46 -24.19 8.71
N PHE A 157 17.66 -22.88 8.62
CA PHE A 157 18.95 -22.23 8.83
C PHE A 157 19.52 -22.51 10.23
N VAL A 158 18.72 -22.32 11.28
CA VAL A 158 19.15 -22.57 12.66
C VAL A 158 19.45 -24.04 12.92
N LYS A 159 18.73 -24.97 12.29
CA LYS A 159 18.99 -26.43 12.41
C LYS A 159 20.21 -26.92 11.65
N SER A 160 20.75 -26.11 10.75
CA SER A 160 21.96 -26.45 9.97
C SER A 160 23.27 -26.16 10.70
N GLN A 161 23.20 -25.71 11.96
CA GLN A 161 24.28 -25.67 12.96
C GLN A 161 24.28 -26.94 13.82
#